data_AF-A0A9P8JG77-F1
#
_entry.id   AF-A0A9P8JG77-F1
#
_cell.length_a   1.000
_cell.length_b   1.000
_cell.length_c   1.000
_cell.angle_alpha   90.00
_cell.angle_beta   90.00
_cell.angle_gamma   90.00
#
_symmetry.space_group_name_H-M   'P 1'
#
loop_
_entity.id
_entity.type
_entity.pdbx_description
1 polymer ?
#
loop_
_entity_poly.entity_id
_entity_poly.type
_entity_poly.pdbx_seq_one_letter_code
_entity_poly.pdbx_strand_id
1 'polypeptide(L)'
;TPSAAQKRPNDDSPQPRSRPQASESLETWEDRQLSQIFRLSLKPDVVRDGSAQPLYYLESVRGDLLEQNEPLQLRTSLLDQALPEAAGLLKDITPLDYLLACWKRISKACRGMRSTDTENPRFKVLMEARRLCMSYCIFAITMPEMFGFETPPENALAKHLLAEPHSDSGIDHDFLNEAVSRFEDDESIKDALVGAVEQLSRQLATMSMNDIEYKHYLTAIRNLTHYPKIVEAITQSPAFLPQGVAAQDIEMVTILGPFFRLSPLQNGVAQSFFTTPRSRDRAYIINA
;
A
#
# COMPACT_ATOMS: atom_id res chain seq x y z
N THR A 1 31.48 32.93 -67.43
CA THR A 1 31.55 33.95 -66.35
C THR A 1 31.03 33.32 -65.06
N PRO A 2 31.90 32.96 -64.11
CA PRO A 2 31.47 32.31 -62.88
C PRO A 2 31.09 33.36 -61.83
N SER A 3 29.91 33.21 -61.22
CA SER A 3 29.40 34.07 -60.15
C SER A 3 29.74 33.47 -58.78
N ALA A 4 30.06 34.37 -57.85
CA ALA A 4 30.75 34.13 -56.58
C ALA A 4 30.05 33.16 -55.62
N ALA A 5 30.87 32.34 -54.96
CA ALA A 5 30.50 31.54 -53.79
C ALA A 5 30.38 32.44 -52.54
N GLN A 6 29.23 32.38 -51.87
CA GLN A 6 28.98 33.07 -50.61
C GLN A 6 29.25 32.12 -49.43
N LYS A 7 30.36 32.35 -48.73
CA LYS A 7 30.70 31.71 -47.45
C LYS A 7 29.71 32.16 -46.37
N ARG A 8 29.09 31.20 -45.67
CA ARG A 8 28.41 31.44 -44.38
C ARG A 8 29.47 31.51 -43.26
N PRO A 9 29.37 32.44 -42.30
CA PRO A 9 30.28 32.49 -41.17
C PRO A 9 29.92 31.42 -40.13
N ASN A 10 30.94 30.73 -39.63
CA ASN A 10 30.90 29.85 -38.47
C ASN A 10 30.44 30.66 -37.25
N ASP A 11 29.38 30.19 -36.59
CA ASP A 11 28.99 30.61 -35.25
C ASP A 11 29.68 29.66 -34.26
N ASP A 12 30.93 29.99 -33.92
CA ASP A 12 31.65 29.41 -32.78
C ASP A 12 31.13 30.06 -31.49
N SER A 13 29.97 29.60 -31.02
CA SER A 13 29.49 29.89 -29.67
C SER A 13 29.75 28.64 -28.80
N PRO A 14 30.64 28.72 -27.78
CA PRO A 14 30.90 27.59 -26.90
C PRO A 14 29.65 27.32 -26.05
N GLN A 15 28.99 26.19 -26.30
CA GLN A 15 27.93 25.67 -25.44
C GLN A 15 28.46 25.60 -23.98
N PRO A 16 27.70 26.12 -23.00
CA PRO A 16 28.09 25.99 -21.60
C PRO A 16 28.09 24.51 -21.22
N ARG A 17 29.30 23.96 -21.05
CA ARG A 17 29.51 22.63 -20.47
C ARG A 17 28.73 22.57 -19.16
N SER A 18 27.80 21.63 -19.06
CA SER A 18 27.11 21.30 -17.82
C SER A 18 28.15 21.15 -16.71
N ARG A 19 28.00 21.94 -15.64
CA ARG A 19 28.83 21.78 -14.44
C ARG A 19 28.78 20.31 -14.02
N PRO A 20 29.92 19.65 -13.77
CA PRO A 20 29.88 18.33 -13.15
C PRO A 20 29.16 18.47 -11.82
N GLN A 21 28.00 17.82 -11.67
CA GLN A 21 27.34 17.67 -10.39
C GLN A 21 28.38 17.04 -9.45
N ALA A 22 28.78 17.78 -8.42
CA ALA A 22 29.56 17.22 -7.33
C ALA A 22 28.84 15.95 -6.86
N SER A 23 29.57 14.84 -6.77
CA SER A 23 29.02 13.58 -6.29
C SER A 23 28.47 13.79 -4.87
N GLU A 24 27.14 13.81 -4.75
CA GLU A 24 26.43 13.86 -3.47
C GLU A 24 26.93 12.72 -2.56
N SER A 25 27.27 13.04 -1.30
CA SER A 25 27.70 12.03 -0.32
C SER A 25 26.59 11.01 -0.06
N LEU A 26 26.92 9.83 0.46
CA LEU A 26 25.92 8.81 0.74
C LEU A 26 24.94 9.27 1.80
N GLU A 27 25.43 9.93 2.84
CA GLU A 27 24.67 10.41 4.00
C GLU A 27 23.71 11.54 3.60
N THR A 28 24.15 12.46 2.74
CA THR A 28 23.29 13.53 2.21
C THR A 28 22.20 12.97 1.30
N TRP A 29 22.56 11.97 0.48
CA TRP A 29 21.61 11.28 -0.36
C TRP A 29 20.59 10.50 0.47
N GLU A 30 21.04 9.78 1.50
CA GLU A 30 20.21 9.01 2.42
C GLU A 30 19.20 9.90 3.13
N ASP A 31 19.66 10.98 3.78
CA ASP A 31 18.81 11.96 4.45
C ASP A 31 17.69 12.47 3.52
N ARG A 32 18.08 12.87 2.30
CA ARG A 32 17.14 13.36 1.28
C ARG A 32 16.16 12.28 0.84
N GLN A 33 16.61 11.04 0.63
CA GLN A 33 15.73 9.95 0.22
C GLN A 33 14.75 9.56 1.32
N LEU A 34 15.22 9.38 2.56
CA LEU A 34 14.38 9.01 3.69
C LEU A 34 13.35 10.11 4.00
N SER A 35 13.77 11.38 3.99
CA SER A 35 12.86 12.52 4.15
C SER A 35 11.72 12.51 3.11
N GLN A 36 12.03 12.26 1.84
CA GLN A 36 11.04 12.23 0.76
C GLN A 36 10.09 11.03 0.85
N ILE A 37 10.64 9.85 1.11
CA ILE A 37 9.90 8.58 1.14
C ILE A 37 8.96 8.53 2.36
N PHE A 38 9.47 8.95 3.52
CA PHE A 38 8.73 8.90 4.78
C PHE A 38 8.08 10.24 5.15
N ARG A 39 8.20 11.28 4.33
CA ARG A 39 7.64 12.60 4.65
C ARG A 39 8.14 13.15 5.99
N LEU A 40 9.43 13.03 6.26
CA LEU A 40 10.04 13.40 7.55
C LEU A 40 10.89 14.66 7.44
N SER A 41 10.97 15.44 8.52
CA SER A 41 11.86 16.59 8.65
C SER A 41 12.44 16.70 10.06
N LEU A 42 13.76 16.88 10.16
CA LEU A 42 14.46 17.24 11.40
C LEU A 42 14.57 18.77 11.58
N LYS A 43 14.03 19.56 10.64
CA LYS A 43 14.17 21.01 10.58
C LYS A 43 12.79 21.68 10.71
N PRO A 44 12.57 22.54 11.71
CA PRO A 44 11.25 23.11 11.97
C PRO A 44 10.77 24.07 10.87
N ASP A 45 11.70 24.68 10.13
CA ASP A 45 11.44 25.57 9.01
C ASP A 45 11.09 24.82 7.71
N VAL A 46 11.40 23.53 7.63
CA VAL A 46 11.16 22.71 6.43
C VAL A 46 9.87 21.93 6.60
N VAL A 47 8.76 22.55 6.16
CA VAL A 47 7.39 22.00 6.29
C VAL A 47 6.94 21.24 5.04
N ARG A 48 7.60 21.43 3.90
CA ARG A 48 7.26 20.77 2.64
C ARG A 48 8.49 20.25 1.92
N ASP A 49 8.33 19.16 1.20
CA ASP A 49 9.37 18.62 0.33
C ASP A 49 9.49 19.39 -1.00
N GLY A 50 10.45 18.99 -1.84
CA GLY A 50 10.63 19.57 -3.18
C GLY A 50 9.45 19.36 -4.14
N SER A 51 8.50 18.48 -3.81
CA SER A 51 7.25 18.24 -4.56
C SER A 51 6.05 18.95 -3.90
N ALA A 52 6.31 19.88 -2.98
CA ALA A 52 5.33 20.60 -2.18
C ALA A 52 4.42 19.72 -1.31
N GLN A 53 4.85 18.51 -0.95
CA GLN A 53 4.13 17.60 -0.06
C GLN A 53 4.47 17.90 1.40
N PRO A 54 3.49 17.82 2.33
CA PRO A 54 3.74 18.11 3.74
C PRO A 54 4.75 17.12 4.33
N LEU A 55 5.56 17.62 5.26
CA LEU A 55 6.52 16.85 6.04
C LEU A 55 6.15 16.91 7.53
N TYR A 56 6.38 15.80 8.23
CA TYR A 56 6.24 15.67 9.67
C TYR A 56 7.55 16.07 10.34
N TYR A 57 7.48 17.12 11.17
CA TYR A 57 8.61 17.58 11.96
C TYR A 57 8.79 16.67 13.18
N LEU A 58 9.96 16.07 13.31
CA LEU A 58 10.32 15.12 14.37
C LEU A 58 11.07 15.87 15.48
N GLU A 59 10.32 16.37 16.45
CA GLU A 59 10.89 17.19 17.53
C GLU A 59 11.75 16.35 18.48
N SER A 60 11.28 15.15 18.81
CA SER A 60 11.91 14.25 19.78
C SER A 60 13.20 13.66 19.20
N VAL A 61 13.13 13.07 18.00
CA VAL A 61 14.32 12.56 17.30
C VAL A 61 15.37 13.66 17.08
N ARG A 62 14.95 14.88 16.76
CA ARG A 62 15.88 16.02 16.65
C ARG A 62 16.54 16.34 18.00
N GLY A 63 15.77 16.35 19.08
CA GLY A 63 16.28 16.58 20.44
C GLY A 63 17.39 15.60 20.79
N ASP A 64 17.13 14.30 20.59
CA ASP A 64 18.08 13.22 20.87
C ASP A 64 19.40 13.38 20.08
N LEU A 65 19.33 13.76 18.81
CA LEU A 65 20.52 14.01 17.99
C LEU A 65 21.35 15.20 18.51
N LEU A 66 20.68 16.28 18.94
CA LEU A 66 21.37 17.45 19.48
C LEU A 66 22.05 17.14 20.81
N GLU A 67 21.40 16.36 21.68
CA GLU A 67 21.98 15.91 22.96
C GLU A 67 23.21 15.02 22.75
N GLN A 68 23.17 14.16 21.73
CA GLN A 68 24.27 13.27 21.37
C GLN A 68 25.36 13.95 20.53
N ASN A 69 25.16 15.21 20.14
CA ASN A 69 26.04 15.96 19.24
C ASN A 69 26.24 15.27 17.87
N GLU A 70 25.21 14.56 17.40
CA GLU A 70 25.15 13.93 16.09
C GLU A 70 24.62 14.92 15.02
N PRO A 71 24.96 14.75 13.74
CA PRO A 71 24.46 15.63 12.68
C PRO A 71 22.95 15.46 12.49
N LEU A 72 22.26 16.56 12.23
CA LEU A 72 20.82 16.60 11.90
C LEU A 72 20.54 16.04 10.50
N GLN A 73 20.76 14.74 10.32
CA GLN A 73 20.56 13.99 9.09
C GLN A 73 19.83 12.69 9.41
N LEU A 74 18.77 12.41 8.65
CA LEU A 74 18.06 11.14 8.74
C LEU A 74 18.94 9.99 8.24
N ARG A 75 18.93 8.90 9.00
CA ARG A 75 19.61 7.64 8.68
C ARG A 75 18.64 6.49 8.92
N THR A 76 18.86 5.35 8.28
CA THR A 76 18.04 4.14 8.50
C THR A 76 17.96 3.76 9.97
N SER A 77 19.05 3.95 10.73
CA SER A 77 19.13 3.69 12.17
C SER A 77 18.17 4.55 13.01
N LEU A 78 17.67 5.67 12.48
CA LEU A 78 16.73 6.55 13.17
C LEU A 78 15.27 6.22 12.84
N LEU A 79 15.00 5.35 11.86
CA LEU A 79 13.64 5.05 11.43
C LEU A 79 12.81 4.38 12.54
N ASP A 80 13.45 3.65 13.46
CA ASP A 80 12.77 3.03 14.59
C ASP A 80 12.16 4.04 15.57
N GLN A 81 12.72 5.26 15.64
CA GLN A 81 12.18 6.35 16.45
C GLN A 81 11.31 7.28 15.60
N ALA A 82 11.75 7.54 14.37
CA ALA A 82 11.12 8.50 13.47
C ALA A 82 9.76 8.03 12.94
N LEU A 83 9.58 6.75 12.63
CA LEU A 83 8.30 6.25 12.11
C LEU A 83 7.19 6.29 13.17
N PRO A 84 7.41 5.82 14.42
CA PRO A 84 6.43 5.99 15.48
C PRO A 84 6.09 7.45 15.79
N GLU A 85 7.10 8.31 15.90
CA GLU A 85 6.87 9.74 16.16
C GLU A 85 6.04 10.37 15.03
N ALA A 86 6.40 10.14 13.76
CA ALA A 86 5.64 10.66 12.62
C ALA A 86 4.18 10.16 12.60
N ALA A 87 3.98 8.88 12.87
CA ALA A 87 2.65 8.29 12.92
C ALA A 87 1.82 8.81 14.10
N GLY A 88 2.44 9.13 15.24
CA GLY A 88 1.76 9.76 16.38
C GLY A 88 1.35 11.22 16.14
N LEU A 89 1.91 11.88 15.13
CA LEU A 89 1.53 13.24 14.71
C LEU A 89 0.34 13.28 13.74
N LEU A 90 -0.14 12.11 13.30
CA LEU A 90 -1.26 12.01 12.37
C LEU A 90 -2.57 12.47 13.02
N LYS A 91 -3.41 13.15 12.25
CA LYS A 91 -4.71 13.67 12.69
C LYS A 91 -5.88 13.04 11.97
N ASP A 92 -5.79 13.00 10.64
CA ASP A 92 -6.93 12.64 9.77
C ASP A 92 -6.80 11.25 9.13
N ILE A 93 -5.66 10.58 9.30
CA ILE A 93 -5.36 9.27 8.70
C ILE A 93 -4.79 8.32 9.74
N THR A 94 -4.97 7.02 9.54
CA THR A 94 -4.41 6.01 10.45
C THR A 94 -2.91 5.80 10.19
N PRO A 95 -2.16 5.25 11.16
CA PRO A 95 -0.77 4.86 10.96
C PRO A 95 -0.59 3.95 9.75
N LEU A 96 -1.50 2.99 9.55
CA LEU A 96 -1.45 2.08 8.41
C LEU A 96 -1.68 2.78 7.07
N ASP A 97 -2.60 3.75 6.98
CA ASP A 97 -2.80 4.56 5.77
C ASP A 97 -1.49 5.30 5.38
N TYR A 98 -0.83 5.92 6.35
CA TYR A 98 0.45 6.60 6.16
C TYR A 98 1.57 5.65 5.75
N LEU A 99 1.73 4.54 6.47
CA LEU A 99 2.80 3.56 6.24
C LEU A 99 2.63 2.79 4.93
N LEU A 100 1.40 2.50 4.49
CA LEU A 100 1.16 1.95 3.16
C LEU A 100 1.59 2.92 2.06
N ALA A 101 1.29 4.22 2.21
CA ALA A 101 1.76 5.22 1.25
C ALA A 101 3.30 5.32 1.24
N CYS A 102 3.95 5.21 2.41
CA CYS A 102 5.40 5.09 2.52
C CYS A 102 5.93 3.83 1.83
N TRP A 103 5.27 2.68 2.04
CA TRP A 103 5.59 1.41 1.40
C TRP A 103 5.57 1.51 -0.13
N LYS A 104 4.57 2.18 -0.72
CA LYS A 104 4.53 2.43 -2.16
C LYS A 104 5.74 3.23 -2.63
N ARG A 105 6.08 4.30 -1.90
CA ARG A 105 7.21 5.19 -2.23
C ARG A 105 8.54 4.46 -2.14
N ILE A 106 8.80 3.71 -1.06
CA ILE A 106 10.05 2.96 -0.91
C ILE A 106 10.15 1.83 -1.92
N SER A 107 9.07 1.08 -2.18
CA SER A 107 9.06 0.01 -3.18
C SER A 107 9.32 0.56 -4.58
N LYS A 108 8.72 1.72 -4.92
CA LYS A 108 9.01 2.42 -6.17
C LYS A 108 10.46 2.90 -6.24
N ALA A 109 11.02 3.41 -5.14
CA ALA A 109 12.42 3.83 -5.08
C ALA A 109 13.37 2.66 -5.31
N CYS A 110 13.14 1.50 -4.66
CA CYS A 110 13.90 0.28 -4.88
C CYS A 110 13.86 -0.17 -6.35
N ARG A 111 12.67 -0.21 -6.97
CA ARG A 111 12.52 -0.57 -8.40
C ARG A 111 13.13 0.45 -9.36
N GLY A 112 13.20 1.71 -8.95
CA GLY A 112 13.75 2.82 -9.75
C GLY A 112 15.28 2.92 -9.71
N MET A 113 15.96 2.11 -8.89
CA MET A 113 17.42 2.12 -8.81
C MET A 113 18.04 1.57 -10.09
N ARG A 114 19.05 2.28 -10.63
CA ARG A 114 19.78 1.88 -11.84
C ARG A 114 20.55 0.56 -11.68
N SER A 115 20.96 0.25 -10.45
CA SER A 115 21.61 -1.00 -10.08
C SER A 115 20.96 -1.52 -8.81
N THR A 116 20.47 -2.75 -8.89
CA THR A 116 19.95 -3.56 -7.78
C THR A 116 21.01 -4.52 -7.26
N ASP A 117 22.29 -4.23 -7.52
CA ASP A 117 23.41 -4.95 -6.94
C ASP A 117 23.33 -4.84 -5.41
N THR A 118 23.33 -6.00 -4.74
CA THR A 118 23.25 -6.09 -3.29
C THR A 118 24.43 -5.40 -2.61
N GLU A 119 25.56 -5.22 -3.30
CA GLU A 119 26.71 -4.51 -2.76
C GLU A 119 26.65 -2.99 -2.90
N ASN A 120 25.68 -2.45 -3.65
CA ASN A 120 25.50 -1.01 -3.79
C ASN A 120 25.04 -0.38 -2.45
N PRO A 121 25.82 0.54 -1.83
CA PRO A 121 25.47 1.13 -0.55
C PRO A 121 24.11 1.83 -0.53
N ARG A 122 23.75 2.50 -1.63
CA ARG A 122 22.43 3.17 -1.77
C ARG A 122 21.28 2.17 -1.82
N PHE A 123 21.51 1.01 -2.45
CA PHE A 123 20.50 -0.05 -2.49
C PHE A 123 20.34 -0.72 -1.13
N LYS A 124 21.43 -0.96 -0.40
CA LYS A 124 21.39 -1.46 1.00
C LYS A 124 20.55 -0.55 1.91
N VAL A 125 20.77 0.76 1.83
CA VAL A 125 19.97 1.76 2.57
C VAL A 125 18.48 1.65 2.26
N LEU A 126 18.09 1.59 0.97
CA LEU A 126 16.68 1.49 0.59
C LEU A 126 16.06 0.15 1.00
N MET A 127 16.80 -0.95 0.87
CA MET A 127 16.31 -2.27 1.27
C MET A 127 16.11 -2.35 2.78
N GLU A 128 16.99 -1.76 3.58
CA GLU A 128 16.82 -1.71 5.03
C GLU A 128 15.66 -0.81 5.44
N ALA A 129 15.54 0.38 4.82
CA ALA A 129 14.39 1.25 5.02
C ALA A 129 13.07 0.57 4.61
N ARG A 130 13.08 -0.23 3.53
CA ARG A 130 11.93 -1.03 3.08
C ARG A 130 11.57 -2.10 4.11
N ARG A 131 12.57 -2.83 4.61
CA ARG A 131 12.41 -3.87 5.64
C ARG A 131 11.75 -3.29 6.89
N LEU A 132 12.26 -2.15 7.38
CA LEU A 132 11.72 -1.42 8.54
C LEU A 132 10.30 -0.91 8.26
N CYS A 133 10.06 -0.28 7.11
CA CYS A 133 8.72 0.20 6.73
C CYS A 133 7.68 -0.93 6.81
N MET A 134 8.00 -2.13 6.31
CA MET A 134 7.10 -3.27 6.41
C MET A 134 6.87 -3.69 7.86
N SER A 135 7.91 -3.75 8.69
CA SER A 135 7.75 -4.08 10.11
C SER A 135 6.81 -3.11 10.82
N TYR A 136 6.94 -1.80 10.55
CA TYR A 136 6.02 -0.81 11.11
C TYR A 136 4.61 -0.91 10.51
N CYS A 137 4.43 -1.32 9.25
CA CYS A 137 3.10 -1.66 8.73
C CYS A 137 2.47 -2.80 9.54
N ILE A 138 3.23 -3.85 9.85
CA ILE A 138 2.76 -4.97 10.68
C ILE A 138 2.38 -4.47 12.08
N PHE A 139 3.22 -3.66 12.72
CA PHE A 139 2.88 -3.06 14.01
C PHE A 139 1.63 -2.17 13.94
N ALA A 140 1.42 -1.43 12.86
CA ALA A 140 0.20 -0.64 12.70
C ALA A 140 -1.06 -1.50 12.54
N ILE A 141 -0.91 -2.75 12.09
CA ILE A 141 -1.99 -3.72 11.95
C ILE A 141 -2.27 -4.41 13.30
N THR A 142 -1.22 -4.76 14.04
CA THR A 142 -1.33 -5.69 15.19
C THR A 142 -1.24 -5.00 16.54
N MET A 143 -0.57 -3.86 16.62
CA MET A 143 -0.34 -3.06 17.84
C MET A 143 -0.43 -1.55 17.55
N PRO A 144 -1.60 -1.04 17.06
CA PRO A 144 -1.77 0.38 16.72
C PRO A 144 -1.54 1.33 17.92
N GLU A 145 -1.67 0.85 19.15
CA GLU A 145 -1.41 1.59 20.38
C GLU A 145 0.03 2.09 20.50
N MET A 146 0.98 1.45 19.81
CA MET A 146 2.37 1.92 19.72
C MET A 146 2.47 3.31 19.07
N PHE A 147 1.46 3.71 18.31
CA PHE A 147 1.38 5.00 17.62
C PHE A 147 0.40 5.96 18.30
N GLY A 148 -0.14 5.60 19.47
CA GLY A 148 -1.18 6.38 20.15
C GLY A 148 -2.59 6.23 19.55
N PHE A 149 -2.82 5.18 18.74
CA PHE A 149 -4.13 4.85 18.17
C PHE A 149 -4.79 3.70 18.91
N GLU A 150 -6.10 3.77 19.13
CA GLU A 150 -6.85 2.63 19.67
C GLU A 150 -6.98 1.52 18.61
N THR A 151 -6.99 0.26 19.06
CA THR A 151 -7.21 -0.88 18.18
C THR A 151 -8.63 -0.82 17.60
N PRO A 152 -8.78 -0.72 16.26
CA PRO A 152 -10.11 -0.67 15.67
C PRO A 152 -10.85 -2.00 15.89
N PRO A 153 -12.18 -1.98 16.02
CA PRO A 153 -12.98 -3.21 16.12
C PRO A 153 -12.96 -4.02 14.81
N GLU A 154 -12.71 -3.34 13.69
CA GLU A 154 -12.54 -3.93 12.37
C GLU A 154 -11.08 -4.29 12.11
N ASN A 155 -10.86 -5.33 11.32
CA ASN A 155 -9.55 -5.70 10.83
C ASN A 155 -8.97 -4.57 9.96
N ALA A 156 -7.79 -4.08 10.34
CA ALA A 156 -7.14 -2.95 9.69
C ALA A 156 -6.93 -3.17 8.18
N LEU A 157 -6.62 -4.39 7.75
CA LEU A 157 -6.34 -4.73 6.35
C LEU A 157 -7.60 -4.78 5.47
N ALA A 158 -8.79 -5.01 6.05
CA ALA A 158 -10.01 -5.26 5.27
C ALA A 158 -10.33 -4.10 4.30
N LYS A 159 -10.33 -2.86 4.80
CA LYS A 159 -10.57 -1.67 3.96
C LYS A 159 -9.51 -1.49 2.87
N HIS A 160 -8.26 -1.86 3.17
CA HIS A 160 -7.12 -1.68 2.27
C HIS A 160 -7.03 -2.74 1.17
N LEU A 161 -7.58 -3.93 1.43
CA LEU A 161 -7.75 -4.99 0.43
C LEU A 161 -8.85 -4.66 -0.59
N LEU A 162 -9.87 -3.90 -0.18
CA LEU A 162 -10.95 -3.43 -1.06
C LEU A 162 -10.53 -2.22 -1.91
N ALA A 163 -9.53 -1.45 -1.46
CA ALA A 163 -9.02 -0.31 -2.20
C ALA A 163 -8.24 -0.75 -3.45
N GLU A 164 -8.14 0.17 -4.44
CA GLU A 164 -7.37 -0.11 -5.65
C GLU A 164 -5.89 -0.36 -5.29
N PRO A 165 -5.25 -1.45 -5.75
CA PRO A 165 -3.89 -1.82 -5.32
C PRO A 165 -2.84 -0.74 -5.57
N HIS A 166 -3.07 0.14 -6.54
CA HIS A 166 -2.12 1.19 -6.96
C HIS A 166 -2.38 2.52 -6.25
N SER A 167 -3.48 2.64 -5.50
CA SER A 167 -3.74 3.80 -4.65
C SER A 167 -2.82 3.80 -3.43
N ASP A 168 -2.64 4.98 -2.82
CA ASP A 168 -1.79 5.14 -1.62
C ASP A 168 -2.29 4.32 -0.43
N SER A 169 -3.60 4.08 -0.34
CA SER A 169 -4.23 3.26 0.69
C SER A 169 -4.40 1.78 0.30
N GLY A 170 -4.03 1.37 -0.92
CA GLY A 170 -4.25 0.01 -1.41
C GLY A 170 -3.12 -0.94 -1.05
N ILE A 171 -3.44 -2.22 -0.87
CA ILE A 171 -2.43 -3.28 -0.75
C ILE A 171 -2.04 -3.76 -2.16
N ASP A 172 -0.76 -3.67 -2.51
CA ASP A 172 -0.24 -4.18 -3.80
C ASP A 172 0.43 -5.55 -3.66
N HIS A 173 0.81 -6.08 -4.82
CA HIS A 173 1.52 -7.34 -4.91
C HIS A 173 2.87 -7.34 -4.20
N ASP A 174 3.57 -6.21 -4.15
CA ASP A 174 4.86 -6.11 -3.45
C ASP A 174 4.67 -6.24 -1.94
N PHE A 175 3.63 -5.59 -1.39
CA PHE A 175 3.26 -5.74 0.01
C PHE A 175 2.89 -7.19 0.34
N LEU A 176 2.03 -7.81 -0.47
CA LEU A 176 1.60 -9.21 -0.24
C LEU A 176 2.78 -10.19 -0.35
N ASN A 177 3.70 -9.99 -1.30
CA ASN A 177 4.92 -10.81 -1.40
C ASN A 177 5.78 -10.71 -0.13
N GLU A 178 6.00 -9.49 0.36
CA GLU A 178 6.78 -9.26 1.59
C GLU A 178 6.04 -9.76 2.84
N ALA A 179 4.72 -9.64 2.90
CA ALA A 179 3.92 -10.20 4.00
C ALA A 179 4.07 -11.73 4.04
N VAL A 180 3.93 -12.37 2.89
CA VAL A 180 4.01 -13.83 2.75
C VAL A 180 5.41 -14.37 3.04
N SER A 181 6.47 -13.62 2.71
CA SER A 181 7.83 -14.04 3.05
C SER A 181 8.08 -14.07 4.55
N ARG A 182 7.27 -13.34 5.35
CA ARG A 182 7.37 -13.26 6.81
C ARG A 182 6.48 -14.23 7.57
N PHE A 183 5.62 -15.00 6.90
CA PHE A 183 4.68 -15.89 7.59
C PHE A 183 5.35 -16.92 8.53
N GLU A 184 6.57 -17.35 8.22
CA GLU A 184 7.31 -18.31 9.05
C GLU A 184 7.91 -17.66 10.31
N ASP A 185 8.21 -16.36 10.24
CA ASP A 185 8.84 -15.61 11.33
C ASP A 185 7.82 -14.85 12.19
N ASP A 186 6.68 -14.48 11.60
CA ASP A 186 5.66 -13.63 12.20
C ASP A 186 4.25 -14.11 11.82
N GLU A 187 3.62 -14.84 12.74
CA GLU A 187 2.26 -15.35 12.57
C GLU A 187 1.19 -14.23 12.63
N SER A 188 1.51 -13.08 13.22
CA SER A 188 0.53 -12.01 13.42
C SER A 188 0.04 -11.40 12.11
N ILE A 189 0.92 -11.27 11.10
CA ILE A 189 0.52 -10.81 9.76
C ILE A 189 -0.29 -11.86 9.00
N LYS A 190 -0.01 -13.16 9.22
CA LYS A 190 -0.80 -14.25 8.67
C LYS A 190 -2.22 -14.19 9.23
N ASP A 191 -2.35 -14.13 10.54
CA ASP A 191 -3.63 -14.05 11.25
C ASP A 191 -4.41 -12.78 10.86
N ALA A 192 -3.73 -11.65 10.73
CA ALA A 192 -4.35 -10.41 10.27
C ALA A 192 -4.92 -10.53 8.85
N LEU A 193 -4.19 -11.15 7.91
CA LEU A 193 -4.67 -11.37 6.54
C LEU A 193 -5.87 -12.34 6.50
N VAL A 194 -5.81 -13.44 7.26
CA VAL A 194 -6.92 -14.39 7.36
C VAL A 194 -8.15 -13.72 7.97
N GLY A 195 -7.99 -12.99 9.08
CA GLY A 195 -9.07 -12.25 9.73
C GLY A 195 -9.68 -11.17 8.81
N ALA A 196 -8.88 -10.56 7.95
CA ALA A 196 -9.37 -9.61 6.95
C ALA A 196 -10.29 -10.33 5.95
N VAL A 197 -9.89 -11.49 5.43
CA VAL A 197 -10.71 -12.29 4.50
C VAL A 197 -12.00 -12.75 5.15
N GLU A 198 -11.98 -13.17 6.41
CA GLU A 198 -13.18 -13.50 7.15
C GLU A 198 -14.12 -12.32 7.30
N GLN A 199 -13.59 -11.12 7.60
CA GLN A 199 -14.39 -9.90 7.65
C GLN A 199 -14.98 -9.56 6.28
N LEU A 200 -14.20 -9.64 5.20
CA LEU A 200 -14.68 -9.40 3.84
C LEU A 200 -15.80 -10.36 3.47
N SER A 201 -15.68 -11.64 3.84
CA SER A 201 -16.72 -12.64 3.64
C SER A 201 -18.02 -12.27 4.37
N ARG A 202 -17.94 -11.93 5.66
CA ARG A 202 -19.10 -11.51 6.47
C ARG A 202 -19.80 -10.27 5.90
N GLN A 203 -19.03 -9.29 5.44
CA GLN A 203 -19.57 -8.08 4.80
C GLN A 203 -20.22 -8.40 3.45
N LEU A 204 -19.59 -9.24 2.63
CA LEU A 204 -20.14 -9.64 1.33
C LEU A 204 -21.43 -10.46 1.48
N ALA A 205 -21.59 -11.22 2.57
CA ALA A 205 -22.80 -12.00 2.84
C ALA A 205 -24.06 -11.11 2.90
N THR A 206 -23.93 -9.83 3.28
CA THR A 206 -25.03 -8.87 3.33
C THR A 206 -25.28 -8.13 2.03
N MET A 207 -24.53 -8.44 0.95
CA MET A 207 -24.60 -7.76 -0.34
C MET A 207 -25.18 -8.65 -1.44
N SER A 208 -25.52 -8.02 -2.56
CA SER A 208 -26.03 -8.63 -3.79
C SER A 208 -25.37 -8.02 -5.02
N MET A 209 -25.68 -8.53 -6.21
CA MET A 209 -25.20 -7.92 -7.47
C MET A 209 -25.80 -6.55 -7.78
N ASN A 210 -26.82 -6.10 -7.04
CA ASN A 210 -27.33 -4.72 -7.15
C ASN A 210 -26.41 -3.70 -6.47
N ASP A 211 -25.56 -4.13 -5.53
CA ASP A 211 -24.64 -3.27 -4.77
C ASP A 211 -23.34 -3.09 -5.56
N ILE A 212 -23.02 -1.89 -6.02
CA ILE A 212 -21.87 -1.66 -6.93
C ILE A 212 -20.56 -2.14 -6.30
N GLU A 213 -20.48 -2.10 -4.98
CA GLU A 213 -19.33 -2.41 -4.14
C GLU A 213 -18.93 -3.90 -4.16
N TYR A 214 -19.83 -4.84 -4.50
CA TYR A 214 -19.51 -6.29 -4.48
C TYR A 214 -18.27 -6.61 -5.34
N LYS A 215 -18.04 -5.83 -6.40
CA LYS A 215 -16.90 -6.01 -7.32
C LYS A 215 -15.56 -5.80 -6.63
N HIS A 216 -15.48 -4.93 -5.62
CA HIS A 216 -14.25 -4.71 -4.86
C HIS A 216 -13.87 -5.96 -4.06
N TYR A 217 -14.85 -6.67 -3.49
CA TYR A 217 -14.64 -7.93 -2.79
C TYR A 217 -14.13 -9.04 -3.72
N LEU A 218 -14.70 -9.14 -4.94
CA LEU A 218 -14.22 -10.09 -5.96
C LEU A 218 -12.79 -9.79 -6.40
N THR A 219 -12.44 -8.51 -6.58
CA THR A 219 -11.07 -8.11 -6.89
C THR A 219 -10.12 -8.45 -5.74
N ALA A 220 -10.52 -8.17 -4.49
CA ALA A 220 -9.72 -8.46 -3.31
C ALA A 220 -9.39 -9.96 -3.20
N ILE A 221 -10.39 -10.84 -3.25
CA ILE A 221 -10.15 -12.29 -3.14
C ILE A 221 -9.33 -12.81 -4.31
N ARG A 222 -9.56 -12.31 -5.54
CA ARG A 222 -8.76 -12.66 -6.71
C ARG A 222 -7.29 -12.29 -6.50
N ASN A 223 -7.01 -11.09 -6.00
CA ASN A 223 -5.64 -10.64 -5.74
C ASN A 223 -4.92 -11.55 -4.74
N LEU A 224 -5.62 -11.99 -3.69
CA LEU A 224 -5.08 -12.90 -2.67
C LEU A 224 -4.84 -14.32 -3.21
N THR A 225 -5.66 -14.80 -4.14
CA THR A 225 -5.51 -16.16 -4.71
C THR A 225 -4.22 -16.37 -5.52
N HIS A 226 -3.54 -15.29 -5.90
CA HIS A 226 -2.22 -15.37 -6.52
C HIS A 226 -1.11 -15.87 -5.58
N TYR A 227 -1.39 -15.97 -4.27
CA TYR A 227 -0.42 -16.32 -3.23
C TYR A 227 -0.80 -17.64 -2.56
N PRO A 228 -0.16 -18.77 -2.93
CA PRO A 228 -0.51 -20.08 -2.40
C PRO A 228 -0.48 -20.16 -0.86
N LYS A 229 0.52 -19.54 -0.22
CA LYS A 229 0.61 -19.47 1.26
C LYS A 229 -0.57 -18.74 1.90
N ILE A 230 -1.13 -17.71 1.27
CA ILE A 230 -2.34 -17.03 1.75
C ILE A 230 -3.55 -17.94 1.60
N VAL A 231 -3.70 -18.58 0.43
CA VAL A 231 -4.81 -19.51 0.17
C VAL A 231 -4.80 -20.66 1.17
N GLU A 232 -3.63 -21.24 1.42
CA GLU A 232 -3.45 -22.29 2.44
C GLU A 232 -3.87 -21.79 3.82
N ALA A 233 -3.39 -20.63 4.26
CA ALA A 233 -3.77 -20.05 5.54
C ALA A 233 -5.29 -19.81 5.66
N ILE A 234 -5.94 -19.33 4.60
CA ILE A 234 -7.40 -19.16 4.56
C ILE A 234 -8.11 -20.52 4.74
N THR A 235 -7.63 -21.59 4.09
CA THR A 235 -8.26 -22.92 4.22
C THR A 235 -8.12 -23.54 5.62
N GLN A 236 -7.16 -23.06 6.41
CA GLN A 236 -6.93 -23.50 7.78
C GLN A 236 -7.80 -22.74 8.80
N SER A 237 -8.45 -21.63 8.40
CA SER A 237 -9.37 -20.91 9.28
C SER A 237 -10.55 -21.81 9.69
N PRO A 238 -10.96 -21.82 10.98
CA PRO A 238 -12.20 -22.46 11.42
C PRO A 238 -13.46 -21.92 10.71
N ALA A 239 -13.41 -20.68 10.21
CA ALA A 239 -14.48 -20.06 9.46
C ALA A 239 -14.55 -20.53 7.99
N PHE A 240 -13.51 -21.21 7.49
CA PHE A 240 -13.50 -21.71 6.11
C PHE A 240 -14.66 -22.65 5.85
N LEU A 241 -14.88 -23.59 6.77
CA LEU A 241 -16.05 -24.46 6.82
C LEU A 241 -16.40 -24.77 8.28
N PRO A 242 -17.23 -23.95 8.94
CA PRO A 242 -17.58 -24.16 10.34
C PRO A 242 -18.29 -25.51 10.54
N GLN A 243 -18.08 -26.13 11.70
CA GLN A 243 -18.73 -27.40 12.03
C GLN A 243 -20.24 -27.21 12.24
N GLY A 244 -21.05 -28.17 11.79
CA GLY A 244 -22.49 -28.18 12.04
C GLY A 244 -23.30 -27.16 11.24
N VAL A 245 -22.73 -26.57 10.18
CA VAL A 245 -23.45 -25.63 9.30
C VAL A 245 -24.54 -26.37 8.53
N ALA A 246 -25.77 -25.85 8.60
CA ALA A 246 -26.88 -26.37 7.80
C ALA A 246 -26.66 -26.03 6.31
N ALA A 247 -27.14 -26.90 5.41
CA ALA A 247 -26.88 -26.77 3.97
C ALA A 247 -27.27 -25.39 3.40
N GLN A 248 -28.38 -24.82 3.86
CA GLN A 248 -28.88 -23.51 3.43
C GLN A 248 -28.01 -22.33 3.89
N ASP A 249 -27.23 -22.51 4.94
CA ASP A 249 -26.41 -21.44 5.54
C ASP A 249 -24.98 -21.43 4.98
N ILE A 250 -24.57 -22.48 4.25
CA ILE A 250 -23.22 -22.61 3.67
C ILE A 250 -22.85 -21.38 2.83
N GLU A 251 -23.78 -20.86 2.04
CA GLU A 251 -23.57 -19.69 1.18
C GLU A 251 -23.44 -18.35 1.94
N MET A 252 -23.66 -18.34 3.25
CA MET A 252 -23.64 -17.14 4.10
C MET A 252 -22.57 -17.17 5.17
N VAL A 253 -22.30 -18.34 5.77
CA VAL A 253 -21.50 -18.45 7.00
C VAL A 253 -20.10 -19.03 6.79
N THR A 254 -19.81 -19.53 5.60
CA THR A 254 -18.46 -20.00 5.22
C THR A 254 -17.65 -18.89 4.57
N ILE A 255 -16.32 -18.95 4.62
CA ILE A 255 -15.46 -17.91 4.00
C ILE A 255 -15.80 -17.70 2.51
N LEU A 256 -15.93 -18.78 1.73
CA LEU A 256 -16.14 -18.67 0.28
C LEU A 256 -17.62 -18.60 -0.15
N GLY A 257 -18.54 -18.98 0.74
CA GLY A 257 -19.98 -19.00 0.46
C GLY A 257 -20.49 -17.69 -0.14
N PRO A 258 -20.28 -16.54 0.52
CA PRO A 258 -20.73 -15.23 0.03
C PRO A 258 -20.21 -14.87 -1.36
N PHE A 259 -18.98 -15.27 -1.69
CA PHE A 259 -18.39 -15.04 -3.01
C PHE A 259 -19.06 -15.87 -4.10
N PHE A 260 -19.43 -17.12 -3.80
CA PHE A 260 -20.12 -18.02 -4.74
C PHE A 260 -21.63 -17.79 -4.82
N ARG A 261 -22.21 -17.10 -3.84
CA ARG A 261 -23.63 -16.77 -3.79
C ARG A 261 -24.04 -15.68 -4.78
N LEU A 262 -23.11 -14.79 -5.16
CA LEU A 262 -23.37 -13.69 -6.08
C LEU A 262 -23.92 -14.21 -7.41
N SER A 263 -25.19 -13.90 -7.69
CA SER A 263 -25.90 -14.45 -8.84
C SER A 263 -27.03 -13.53 -9.29
N PRO A 264 -27.26 -13.39 -10.62
CA PRO A 264 -28.42 -12.67 -11.14
C PRO A 264 -29.75 -13.34 -10.78
N LEU A 265 -29.72 -14.61 -10.34
CA LEU A 265 -30.90 -15.36 -9.92
C LEU A 265 -31.33 -15.08 -8.48
N GLN A 266 -30.56 -14.31 -7.71
CA GLN A 266 -31.00 -13.87 -6.39
C GLN A 266 -32.26 -13.02 -6.54
N ASN A 267 -33.29 -13.28 -5.72
CA ASN A 267 -34.62 -12.67 -5.89
C ASN A 267 -34.59 -11.15 -6.08
N GLY A 268 -33.82 -10.42 -5.26
CA GLY A 268 -33.72 -8.96 -5.36
C GLY A 268 -33.02 -8.47 -6.64
N VAL A 269 -32.10 -9.26 -7.19
CA VAL A 269 -31.41 -8.96 -8.45
C VAL A 269 -32.33 -9.31 -9.63
N ALA A 270 -32.90 -10.50 -9.65
CA ALA A 270 -33.82 -10.91 -10.72
C ALA A 270 -35.00 -9.92 -10.88
N GLN A 271 -35.52 -9.39 -9.77
CA GLN A 271 -36.58 -8.38 -9.79
C GLN A 271 -36.15 -7.04 -10.39
N SER A 272 -34.88 -6.64 -10.28
CA SER A 272 -34.40 -5.38 -10.85
C SER A 272 -34.33 -5.44 -12.38
N PHE A 273 -33.95 -6.59 -12.94
CA PHE A 273 -33.91 -6.83 -14.40
C PHE A 273 -35.29 -7.18 -14.99
N PHE A 274 -36.09 -8.00 -14.30
CA PHE A 274 -37.37 -8.52 -14.81
C PHE A 274 -38.59 -7.95 -14.07
N THR A 275 -38.73 -6.63 -14.06
CA THR A 275 -39.96 -5.97 -13.55
C THR A 275 -41.15 -6.25 -14.48
N THR A 276 -42.24 -6.82 -13.96
CA THR A 276 -43.47 -7.12 -14.72
C THR A 276 -43.24 -8.03 -15.96
N PRO A 277 -42.64 -9.22 -15.81
CA PRO A 277 -42.16 -10.02 -16.93
C PRO A 277 -43.27 -10.50 -17.87
N ARG A 278 -44.52 -10.58 -17.39
CA ARG A 278 -45.68 -10.99 -18.20
C ARG A 278 -46.14 -9.94 -19.21
N SER A 279 -45.73 -8.68 -19.05
CA SER A 279 -46.10 -7.58 -19.97
C SER A 279 -44.93 -7.13 -20.85
N ARG A 280 -43.76 -7.77 -20.74
CA ARG A 280 -42.56 -7.40 -21.50
C ARG A 280 -42.42 -8.23 -22.76
N ASP A 281 -41.94 -7.59 -23.83
CA ASP A 281 -41.72 -8.26 -25.09
C ASP A 281 -40.44 -9.12 -25.05
N ARG A 282 -40.30 -10.01 -26.04
CA ARG A 282 -39.16 -10.94 -26.10
C ARG A 282 -37.83 -10.21 -26.29
N ALA A 283 -37.84 -9.07 -27.00
CA ALA A 283 -36.64 -8.27 -27.22
C ALA A 283 -36.12 -7.66 -25.92
N TYR A 284 -37.00 -7.18 -25.04
CA TYR A 284 -36.61 -6.73 -23.71
C TYR A 284 -35.97 -7.86 -22.91
N ILE A 285 -36.59 -9.04 -22.88
CA ILE A 285 -36.12 -10.19 -22.09
C ILE A 285 -34.73 -10.66 -22.54
N ILE A 286 -34.42 -10.60 -23.85
CA ILE A 286 -33.11 -10.99 -24.39
C ILE A 286 -31.99 -10.01 -24.01
N ASN A 287 -32.32 -8.73 -23.79
CA ASN A 287 -31.35 -7.67 -23.54
C ASN A 287 -31.21 -7.28 -22.06
N ALA A 288 -32.00 -7.88 -21.19
CA ALA A 288 -31.93 -7.72 -19.73
C ALA A 288 -30.91 -8.70 -19.14
#